data_AF-A0A8H6YQ83-F1
#
_entry.id   AF-A0A8H6YQ83-F1
#
_cell.length_a   1.000
_cell.length_b   1.000
_cell.length_c   1.000
_cell.angle_alpha   90.00
_cell.angle_beta   90.00
_cell.angle_gamma   90.00
#
_symmetry.space_group_name_H-M   'P 1'
#
loop_
_entity.id
_entity.type
_entity.pdbx_description
1 polymer ?
#
loop_
_entity_poly.entity_id
_entity_poly.type
_entity_poly.pdbx_seq_one_letter_code
_entity_poly.pdbx_strand_id
1 'polypeptide(L)'
;MDPQTYTWPSYTPPRNIDNFDSPWVPSPDSFGRKGSISQGVHTLVKVCPVAQQSYEPAPTIPERNIGNIFAGLCVRFRSRRVERGVENVSIRESPCATSKVKEVPLSQWRAFAAYSRPTINGVDVHNTFTPSPTPYRTLPLDEVDPQEVFDSLRSPSGRLHPERWIPGLQHPSLPPPPTGWDLPRPGEPLAFPWECQLNRYLKRAVSGFAPVYWNIQTGLKSGTTMILYGGPNDISIPLTPADLAEPATYPLLTHMYISAVACTDAGFPWKFMVVNPAGIRVRDVFAATIDNFSRHVFRSEYDKWTSDRQKCAELEWALRGGPQEQDGIRRLDYLCGQLYFRGLEYNPDRTGWILYVGSEW
;
A
#
# COMPACT_ATOMS: atom_id res chain seq x y z
N MET A 1 -24.38 25.76 13.68
CA MET A 1 -23.59 25.04 12.66
C MET A 1 -23.96 23.58 12.81
N ASP A 2 -24.79 23.06 11.91
CA ASP A 2 -25.20 21.66 11.94
C ASP A 2 -24.01 20.76 11.54
N PRO A 3 -23.74 19.66 12.26
CA PRO A 3 -22.76 18.69 11.83
C PRO A 3 -23.27 18.01 10.56
N GLN A 4 -22.64 18.29 9.42
CA GLN A 4 -22.91 17.57 8.18
C GLN A 4 -22.55 16.09 8.39
N THR A 5 -23.57 15.23 8.38
CA THR A 5 -23.41 13.78 8.29
C THR A 5 -22.85 13.46 6.90
N TYR A 6 -21.53 13.34 6.82
CA TYR A 6 -20.86 12.78 5.64
C TYR A 6 -21.22 11.30 5.55
N THR A 7 -22.07 10.94 4.59
CA THR A 7 -22.24 9.56 4.16
C THR A 7 -21.08 9.21 3.23
N TRP A 8 -20.26 8.25 3.64
CA TRP A 8 -19.21 7.69 2.82
C TRP A 8 -19.84 7.13 1.53
N PRO A 9 -19.30 7.42 0.33
CA PRO A 9 -19.70 6.69 -0.87
C PRO A 9 -19.46 5.22 -0.59
N SER A 10 -20.46 4.40 -0.90
CA SER A 10 -20.36 2.96 -0.72
C SER A 10 -19.22 2.44 -1.59
N TYR A 11 -18.07 2.21 -0.96
CA TYR A 11 -17.04 1.36 -1.53
C TYR A 11 -17.74 0.05 -1.91
N THR A 12 -17.77 -0.24 -3.20
CA THR A 12 -18.29 -1.52 -3.67
C THR A 12 -17.12 -2.47 -3.56
N PRO A 13 -17.08 -3.35 -2.54
CA PRO A 13 -16.02 -4.35 -2.44
C PRO A 13 -15.96 -5.17 -3.74
N PRO A 14 -14.83 -5.85 -4.01
CA PRO A 14 -14.80 -6.86 -5.07
C PRO A 14 -16.05 -7.74 -4.93
N ARG A 15 -16.77 -7.90 -6.05
CA ARG A 15 -18.07 -8.57 -6.08
C ARG A 15 -17.95 -9.92 -5.37
N ASN A 16 -18.71 -10.10 -4.29
CA ASN A 16 -18.89 -11.41 -3.70
C ASN A 16 -19.68 -12.27 -4.69
N ILE A 17 -19.13 -13.44 -5.02
CA ILE A 17 -19.74 -14.37 -5.97
C ILE A 17 -20.69 -15.25 -5.16
N ASP A 18 -21.93 -14.77 -5.01
CA ASP A 18 -23.00 -15.42 -4.24
C ASP A 18 -24.00 -16.19 -5.13
N ASN A 19 -23.95 -16.00 -6.45
CA ASN A 19 -24.85 -16.66 -7.41
C ASN A 19 -24.07 -17.13 -8.65
N PHE A 20 -24.12 -18.43 -8.91
CA PHE A 20 -23.37 -19.13 -9.95
C PHE A 20 -23.93 -18.91 -11.36
N ASP A 21 -25.23 -18.66 -11.49
CA ASP A 21 -25.88 -18.47 -12.79
C ASP A 21 -25.53 -17.12 -13.43
N SER A 22 -24.93 -16.22 -12.64
CA SER A 22 -24.58 -14.89 -13.11
C SER A 22 -23.12 -14.85 -13.60
N PRO A 23 -22.88 -14.51 -14.88
CA PRO A 23 -21.52 -14.37 -15.38
C PRO A 23 -20.76 -13.28 -14.60
N TRP A 24 -19.44 -13.40 -14.57
CA TRP A 24 -18.60 -12.34 -14.02
C TRP A 24 -18.76 -11.05 -14.85
N VAL A 25 -18.86 -9.92 -14.16
CA VAL A 25 -18.92 -8.59 -14.77
C VAL A 25 -17.92 -7.72 -14.01
N PRO A 26 -17.03 -6.98 -14.70
CA PRO A 26 -16.09 -6.08 -14.03
C PRO A 26 -16.85 -5.02 -13.23
N SER A 27 -16.35 -4.69 -12.04
CA SER A 27 -16.89 -3.57 -11.27
C SER A 27 -16.83 -2.29 -12.11
N PRO A 28 -17.92 -1.51 -12.20
CA PRO A 28 -17.90 -0.24 -12.91
C PRO A 28 -16.86 0.68 -12.29
N ASP A 29 -16.20 1.50 -13.13
CA ASP A 29 -15.22 2.48 -12.67
C ASP A 29 -15.92 3.59 -11.87
N SER A 30 -16.15 3.34 -10.58
CA SER A 30 -16.92 4.20 -9.68
C SER A 30 -16.24 5.53 -9.31
N PHE A 31 -15.09 5.85 -9.89
CA PHE A 31 -14.33 7.08 -9.59
C PHE A 31 -14.57 8.23 -10.57
N GLY A 32 -15.45 8.05 -11.55
CA GLY A 32 -15.92 9.17 -12.38
C GLY A 32 -16.90 10.07 -11.62
N ARG A 33 -16.41 10.97 -10.76
CA ARG A 33 -17.23 12.08 -10.24
C ARG A 33 -17.65 12.99 -11.40
N LYS A 34 -18.83 12.77 -11.97
CA LYS A 34 -19.64 13.86 -12.53
C LYS A 34 -20.55 14.34 -11.41
N GLY A 35 -20.18 15.46 -10.79
CA GLY A 35 -21.02 16.12 -9.80
C GLY A 35 -22.33 16.57 -10.44
N SER A 36 -23.41 15.84 -10.15
CA SER A 36 -24.78 16.32 -10.35
C SER A 36 -25.33 16.65 -8.98
N ILE A 37 -25.44 17.95 -8.70
CA ILE A 37 -26.20 18.46 -7.56
C ILE A 37 -27.68 18.34 -7.94
N SER A 38 -28.42 17.46 -7.27
CA SER A 38 -29.88 17.49 -7.29
C SER A 38 -30.42 17.62 -5.87
N GLN A 39 -31.35 18.55 -5.74
CA GLN A 39 -31.95 19.10 -4.53
C GLN A 39 -32.97 18.16 -3.87
N GLY A 40 -33.04 18.27 -2.54
CA GLY A 40 -34.31 18.25 -1.78
C GLY A 40 -34.88 16.88 -1.38
N VAL A 41 -35.15 16.68 -0.08
CA VAL A 41 -36.45 16.97 0.59
C VAL A 41 -36.43 16.38 2.01
N HIS A 42 -37.06 17.12 2.93
CA HIS A 42 -37.21 16.88 4.37
C HIS A 42 -37.83 15.54 4.78
N THR A 43 -37.45 15.01 5.96
CA THR A 43 -38.42 14.43 6.92
C THR A 43 -37.91 14.55 8.37
N LEU A 44 -38.79 15.02 9.25
CA LEU A 44 -38.65 15.15 10.71
C LEU A 44 -38.81 13.80 11.41
N VAL A 45 -37.95 13.50 12.39
CA VAL A 45 -38.25 12.48 13.41
C VAL A 45 -38.01 13.05 14.80
N LYS A 46 -39.07 12.98 15.60
CA LYS A 46 -39.22 13.41 16.99
C LYS A 46 -38.80 12.23 17.89
N VAL A 47 -37.83 12.42 18.78
CA VAL A 47 -37.44 11.41 19.78
C VAL A 47 -37.76 11.93 21.19
N CYS A 48 -38.50 11.14 21.94
CA CYS A 48 -38.82 11.35 23.36
C CYS A 48 -37.64 10.97 24.28
N PRO A 49 -37.52 11.57 25.47
CA PRO A 49 -36.38 11.37 26.37
C PRO A 49 -36.50 10.07 27.16
N VAL A 50 -35.38 9.39 27.36
CA VAL A 50 -35.22 8.25 28.30
C VAL A 50 -34.34 8.68 29.47
N ALA A 51 -34.72 8.17 30.64
CA ALA A 51 -34.38 8.59 31.98
C ALA A 51 -32.88 8.56 32.35
N GLN A 52 -32.52 9.48 33.24
CA GLN A 52 -31.25 9.55 33.96
C GLN A 52 -31.12 8.38 34.94
N GLN A 53 -30.05 7.61 34.84
CA GLN A 53 -29.53 6.79 35.93
C GLN A 53 -28.22 7.40 36.42
N SER A 54 -28.21 7.72 37.71
CA SER A 54 -27.11 8.24 38.51
C SER A 54 -25.98 7.22 38.63
N TYR A 55 -24.80 7.57 38.14
CA TYR A 55 -23.54 6.88 38.44
C TYR A 55 -22.79 7.67 39.52
N GLU A 56 -22.43 7.00 40.62
CA GLU A 56 -21.47 7.50 41.59
C GLU A 56 -20.04 7.47 41.01
N PRO A 57 -19.22 8.51 41.24
CA PRO A 57 -17.84 8.53 40.76
C PRO A 57 -16.89 7.76 41.68
N ALA A 58 -16.07 6.90 41.09
CA ALA A 58 -14.91 6.26 41.73
C ALA A 58 -13.79 7.28 42.03
N PRO A 59 -12.93 7.02 43.04
CA PRO A 59 -11.96 7.99 43.54
C PRO A 59 -10.82 8.30 42.56
N THR A 60 -10.51 9.58 42.48
CA THR A 60 -9.41 10.21 41.73
C THR A 60 -8.03 9.67 42.13
N ILE A 61 -7.29 9.15 41.15
CA ILE A 61 -5.85 8.89 41.21
C ILE A 61 -5.12 10.23 40.90
N PRO A 62 -4.09 10.62 41.66
CA PRO A 62 -3.42 11.91 41.45
C PRO A 62 -2.67 11.95 40.12
N GLU A 63 -3.04 12.92 39.29
CA GLU A 63 -2.37 13.30 38.05
C GLU A 63 -0.92 13.71 38.33
N ARG A 64 0.05 12.93 37.82
CA ARG A 64 1.42 13.42 37.68
C ARG A 64 1.47 14.37 36.50
N ASN A 65 1.74 15.64 36.81
CA ASN A 65 2.12 16.70 35.89
C ASN A 65 3.22 16.23 34.91
N ILE A 66 2.83 15.87 33.69
CA ILE A 66 3.71 15.82 32.51
C ILE A 66 3.30 17.00 31.62
N GLY A 67 3.44 18.20 32.16
CA GLY A 67 3.26 19.45 31.43
C GLY A 67 4.63 20.08 31.18
N ASN A 68 4.91 20.40 29.90
CA ASN A 68 5.99 21.28 29.41
C ASN A 68 7.36 20.67 29.07
N ILE A 69 7.41 19.73 28.12
CA ILE A 69 8.64 19.51 27.30
C ILE A 69 8.39 19.59 25.76
N PHE A 70 7.14 19.58 25.28
CA PHE A 70 6.85 19.58 23.83
C PHE A 70 6.40 20.94 23.25
N ALA A 71 7.12 22.00 23.59
CA ALA A 71 6.96 23.30 22.94
C ALA A 71 8.33 23.90 22.64
N GLY A 72 9.04 23.36 21.63
CA GLY A 72 10.31 23.97 21.26
C GLY A 72 11.23 23.19 20.33
N LEU A 73 10.74 22.44 19.34
CA LEU A 73 11.64 21.97 18.26
C LEU A 73 10.91 21.76 16.93
N CYS A 74 10.10 22.74 16.51
CA CYS A 74 9.85 22.93 15.08
C CYS A 74 11.11 23.52 14.45
N VAL A 75 12.12 22.67 14.20
CA VAL A 75 13.26 23.04 13.37
C VAL A 75 12.73 23.18 11.95
N ARG A 76 12.38 24.42 11.56
CA ARG A 76 12.23 24.80 10.16
C ARG A 76 13.57 24.54 9.47
N PHE A 77 13.71 23.38 8.85
CA PHE A 77 14.74 23.14 7.85
C PHE A 77 14.42 24.05 6.65
N ARG A 78 14.94 25.28 6.69
CA ARG A 78 15.15 26.05 5.47
C ARG A 78 16.23 25.30 4.70
N SER A 79 15.85 24.59 3.65
CA SER A 79 16.80 24.10 2.65
C SER A 79 17.62 25.28 2.16
N ARG A 80 18.84 25.44 2.69
CA ARG A 80 19.83 26.34 2.12
C ARG A 80 20.15 25.76 0.75
N ARG A 81 19.61 26.38 -0.29
CA ARG A 81 20.02 26.17 -1.67
C ARG A 81 21.49 26.57 -1.74
N VAL A 82 22.38 25.59 -1.56
CA VAL A 82 23.80 25.78 -1.80
C VAL A 82 23.94 25.86 -3.31
N GLU A 83 24.01 27.07 -3.83
CA GLU A 83 24.45 27.35 -5.20
C GLU A 83 25.93 26.97 -5.33
N ARG A 84 26.22 25.67 -5.38
CA ARG A 84 27.50 25.21 -5.92
C ARG A 84 27.46 25.49 -7.41
N GLY A 85 28.40 26.29 -7.90
CA GLY A 85 28.65 26.45 -9.33
C GLY A 85 28.87 25.08 -9.95
N VAL A 86 27.84 24.56 -10.60
CA VAL A 86 27.90 23.35 -11.41
C VAL A 86 28.52 23.79 -12.73
N GLU A 87 29.77 23.40 -12.98
CA GLU A 87 30.32 23.44 -14.32
C GLU A 87 29.35 22.72 -15.25
N ASN A 88 28.89 23.41 -16.29
CA ASN A 88 27.99 22.90 -17.31
C ASN A 88 28.66 21.74 -18.06
N VAL A 89 28.64 20.55 -17.48
CA VAL A 89 28.82 19.31 -18.22
C VAL A 89 27.58 19.19 -19.10
N SER A 90 27.73 19.58 -20.38
CA SER A 90 26.74 19.33 -21.41
C SER A 90 26.60 17.83 -21.57
N ILE A 91 25.73 17.23 -20.75
CA ILE A 91 25.25 15.87 -20.95
C ILE A 91 24.47 15.93 -22.25
N ARG A 92 25.09 15.48 -23.35
CA ARG A 92 24.38 15.19 -24.59
C ARG A 92 23.23 14.25 -24.22
N GLU A 93 22.02 14.79 -24.19
CA GLU A 93 20.79 14.02 -24.11
C GLU A 93 20.74 13.17 -25.38
N SER A 94 21.31 11.95 -25.30
CA SER A 94 21.07 10.94 -26.31
C SER A 94 19.56 10.79 -26.41
N PRO A 95 18.94 10.99 -27.59
CA PRO A 95 17.51 10.85 -27.76
C PRO A 95 17.16 9.38 -27.56
N CYS A 96 16.94 9.00 -26.31
CA CYS A 96 16.37 7.73 -25.94
C CYS A 96 14.94 7.84 -26.46
N ALA A 97 14.70 7.26 -27.63
CA ALA A 97 13.37 7.17 -28.23
C ALA A 97 12.47 6.51 -27.19
N THR A 98 11.73 7.33 -26.44
CA THR A 98 10.75 6.89 -25.47
C THR A 98 9.61 6.31 -26.27
N SER A 99 9.74 5.03 -26.63
CA SER A 99 8.62 4.19 -26.98
C SER A 99 7.54 4.46 -25.95
N LYS A 100 6.48 5.15 -26.35
CA LYS A 100 5.37 5.49 -25.47
C LYS A 100 4.74 4.16 -25.06
N VAL A 101 5.09 3.69 -23.87
CA VAL A 101 4.52 2.47 -23.31
C VAL A 101 3.02 2.70 -23.22
N LYS A 102 2.24 1.87 -23.93
CA LYS A 102 0.79 2.00 -24.04
C LYS A 102 0.19 1.95 -22.63
N GLU A 103 -0.46 3.02 -22.19
CA GLU A 103 -1.02 3.09 -20.85
C GLU A 103 -2.05 1.97 -20.63
N VAL A 104 -1.87 1.21 -19.54
CA VAL A 104 -2.79 0.13 -19.18
C VAL A 104 -4.02 0.72 -18.49
N PRO A 105 -5.24 0.54 -19.04
CA PRO A 105 -6.45 1.06 -18.44
C PRO A 105 -6.65 0.54 -17.01
N LEU A 106 -7.21 1.39 -16.14
CA LEU A 106 -7.45 1.04 -14.74
C LEU A 106 -8.28 -0.24 -14.56
N SER A 107 -9.25 -0.46 -15.45
CA SER A 107 -10.08 -1.67 -15.47
C SER A 107 -9.26 -2.96 -15.63
N GLN A 108 -8.11 -2.93 -16.30
CA GLN A 108 -7.24 -4.09 -16.45
C GLN A 108 -6.46 -4.42 -15.17
N TRP A 109 -5.99 -3.40 -14.44
CA TRP A 109 -5.36 -3.60 -13.11
C TRP A 109 -6.37 -4.22 -12.13
N ARG A 110 -7.60 -3.71 -12.13
CA ARG A 110 -8.71 -4.21 -11.32
C ARG A 110 -9.13 -5.62 -11.70
N ALA A 111 -9.19 -5.93 -13.00
CA ALA A 111 -9.45 -7.28 -13.47
C ALA A 111 -8.38 -8.26 -12.97
N PHE A 112 -7.10 -7.87 -12.99
CA PHE A 112 -6.03 -8.67 -12.41
C PHE A 112 -6.22 -8.89 -10.90
N ALA A 113 -6.56 -7.84 -10.15
CA ALA A 113 -6.84 -7.95 -8.71
C ALA A 113 -8.00 -8.92 -8.42
N ALA A 114 -9.13 -8.73 -9.11
CA ALA A 114 -10.30 -9.60 -8.99
C ALA A 114 -9.94 -11.05 -9.32
N TYR A 115 -9.23 -11.28 -10.43
CA TYR A 115 -8.75 -12.61 -10.80
C TYR A 115 -7.83 -13.20 -9.75
N SER A 116 -6.91 -12.42 -9.17
CA SER A 116 -5.92 -12.88 -8.21
C SER A 116 -6.48 -13.21 -6.83
N ARG A 117 -7.52 -12.47 -6.41
CA ARG A 117 -8.12 -12.52 -5.08
C ARG A 117 -9.65 -12.46 -5.18
N PRO A 118 -10.30 -13.45 -5.81
CA PRO A 118 -11.75 -13.47 -5.84
C PRO A 118 -12.31 -13.76 -4.44
N THR A 119 -13.49 -13.22 -4.16
CA THR A 119 -14.26 -13.53 -2.96
C THR A 119 -15.42 -14.43 -3.36
N ILE A 120 -15.43 -15.66 -2.87
CA ILE A 120 -16.38 -16.71 -3.24
C ILE A 120 -17.16 -17.12 -2.00
N ASN A 121 -18.48 -16.98 -1.99
CA ASN A 121 -19.31 -17.24 -0.81
C ASN A 121 -18.80 -16.53 0.47
N GLY A 122 -18.28 -15.30 0.33
CA GLY A 122 -17.66 -14.53 1.40
C GLY A 122 -16.28 -15.02 1.86
N VAL A 123 -15.62 -15.90 1.11
CA VAL A 123 -14.27 -16.41 1.37
C VAL A 123 -13.29 -15.79 0.37
N ASP A 124 -12.32 -15.04 0.86
CA ASP A 124 -11.22 -14.53 0.03
C ASP A 124 -10.22 -15.65 -0.26
N VAL A 125 -10.08 -16.00 -1.54
CA VAL A 125 -9.16 -17.06 -1.97
C VAL A 125 -7.96 -16.51 -2.73
N HIS A 126 -6.93 -17.34 -2.91
CA HIS A 126 -5.69 -16.98 -3.60
C HIS A 126 -5.62 -17.71 -4.93
N ASN A 127 -5.86 -17.01 -6.05
CA ASN A 127 -5.98 -17.65 -7.35
C ASN A 127 -4.70 -17.54 -8.21
N THR A 128 -3.85 -16.56 -7.95
CA THR A 128 -2.53 -16.44 -8.61
C THR A 128 -1.44 -17.16 -7.85
N PHE A 129 -0.30 -17.36 -8.52
CA PHE A 129 0.96 -17.92 -8.02
C PHE A 129 1.47 -17.19 -6.77
N THR A 130 0.83 -17.40 -5.63
CA THR A 130 1.54 -17.36 -4.37
C THR A 130 2.38 -18.62 -4.26
N PRO A 131 3.46 -18.62 -3.46
CA PRO A 131 4.09 -19.84 -2.99
C PRO A 131 3.11 -20.58 -2.06
N SER A 132 2.00 -21.06 -2.64
CA SER A 132 1.13 -22.02 -2.02
C SER A 132 1.86 -23.36 -2.07
N PRO A 133 1.82 -24.17 -0.99
CA PRO A 133 2.33 -25.54 -1.05
C PRO A 133 1.60 -26.38 -2.12
N THR A 134 0.40 -25.96 -2.51
CA THR A 134 -0.34 -26.54 -3.63
C THR A 134 0.17 -25.94 -4.95
N PRO A 135 0.80 -26.73 -5.84
CA PRO A 135 1.25 -26.23 -7.13
C PRO A 135 0.06 -25.70 -7.93
N TYR A 136 0.26 -24.58 -8.63
CA TYR A 136 -0.73 -24.08 -9.59
C TYR A 136 -1.04 -25.19 -10.61
N ARG A 137 -2.30 -25.61 -10.68
CA ARG A 137 -2.77 -26.60 -11.64
C ARG A 137 -3.98 -26.01 -12.33
N THR A 138 -3.87 -25.78 -13.63
CA THR A 138 -5.05 -25.54 -14.46
C THR A 138 -5.79 -26.88 -14.55
N LEU A 139 -6.78 -27.07 -13.70
CA LEU A 139 -7.63 -28.26 -13.76
C LEU A 139 -8.72 -28.02 -14.82
N PRO A 140 -8.86 -28.91 -15.81
CA PRO A 140 -9.99 -28.90 -16.72
C PRO A 140 -11.32 -28.95 -15.94
N LEU A 141 -12.36 -28.31 -16.49
CA LEU A 141 -13.70 -28.25 -15.89
C LEU A 141 -14.35 -29.64 -15.73
N ASP A 142 -13.90 -30.62 -16.50
CA ASP A 142 -14.35 -32.01 -16.46
C ASP A 142 -13.70 -32.82 -15.33
N GLU A 143 -12.59 -32.35 -14.75
CA GLU A 143 -11.90 -33.05 -13.65
C GLU A 143 -12.41 -32.64 -12.26
N VAL A 144 -13.04 -31.47 -12.15
CA VAL A 144 -13.45 -30.90 -10.86
C VAL A 144 -14.81 -30.24 -10.99
N ASP A 145 -15.76 -30.63 -10.13
CA ASP A 145 -17.01 -29.92 -9.96
C ASP A 145 -16.75 -28.58 -9.22
N PRO A 146 -16.88 -27.41 -9.89
CA PRO A 146 -16.64 -26.13 -9.26
C PRO A 146 -17.58 -25.88 -8.08
N GLN A 147 -18.79 -26.44 -8.12
CA GLN A 147 -19.77 -26.28 -7.05
C GLN A 147 -19.28 -26.97 -5.78
N GLU A 148 -18.75 -28.20 -5.89
CA GLU A 148 -18.17 -28.92 -4.76
C GLU A 148 -17.00 -28.14 -4.15
N VAL A 149 -16.11 -27.56 -4.97
CA VAL A 149 -15.01 -26.73 -4.47
C VAL A 149 -15.53 -25.52 -3.71
N PHE A 150 -16.51 -24.81 -4.26
CA PHE A 150 -17.06 -23.60 -3.64
C PHE A 150 -17.80 -23.89 -2.33
N ASP A 151 -18.59 -24.97 -2.29
CA ASP A 151 -19.27 -25.44 -1.08
C ASP A 151 -18.25 -25.89 -0.04
N SER A 152 -17.14 -26.49 -0.47
CA SER A 152 -16.06 -26.89 0.44
C SER A 152 -15.39 -25.71 1.14
N LEU A 153 -15.42 -24.50 0.58
CA LEU A 153 -14.81 -23.31 1.19
C LEU A 153 -15.49 -22.90 2.49
N ARG A 154 -16.66 -23.47 2.83
CA ARG A 154 -17.35 -23.23 4.09
C ARG A 154 -17.76 -24.54 4.74
N SER A 155 -17.46 -24.72 6.02
CA SER A 155 -17.98 -25.87 6.75
C SER A 155 -19.49 -25.75 6.96
N PRO A 156 -20.20 -26.86 7.28
CA PRO A 156 -21.59 -26.79 7.71
C PRO A 156 -21.82 -25.88 8.93
N SER A 157 -20.78 -25.65 9.75
CA SER A 157 -20.81 -24.72 10.88
C SER A 157 -20.52 -23.25 10.51
N GLY A 158 -20.33 -22.95 9.23
CA GLY A 158 -20.07 -21.61 8.71
C GLY A 158 -18.60 -21.17 8.75
N ARG A 159 -17.67 -22.02 9.19
CA ARG A 159 -16.22 -21.72 9.25
C ARG A 159 -15.65 -21.64 7.83
N LEU A 160 -14.81 -20.64 7.58
CA LEU A 160 -14.18 -20.42 6.28
C LEU A 160 -12.94 -21.32 6.11
N HIS A 161 -12.75 -21.83 4.89
CA HIS A 161 -11.69 -22.75 4.50
C HIS A 161 -11.02 -22.33 3.18
N PRO A 162 -10.36 -21.16 3.13
CA PRO A 162 -9.68 -20.68 1.91
C PRO A 162 -8.57 -21.63 1.42
N GLU A 163 -8.03 -22.48 2.29
CA GLU A 163 -7.01 -23.48 1.97
C GLU A 163 -7.51 -24.60 1.04
N ARG A 164 -8.84 -24.78 0.90
CA ARG A 164 -9.45 -25.75 0.00
C ARG A 164 -9.60 -25.23 -1.43
N TRP A 165 -9.27 -23.96 -1.67
CA TRP A 165 -9.28 -23.36 -3.00
C TRP A 165 -8.28 -24.04 -3.94
N ILE A 166 -8.68 -24.20 -5.19
CA ILE A 166 -7.83 -24.68 -6.27
C ILE A 166 -7.42 -23.50 -7.16
N PRO A 167 -6.16 -23.04 -7.10
CA PRO A 167 -5.69 -21.94 -7.93
C PRO A 167 -5.77 -22.26 -9.43
N GLY A 168 -6.31 -21.33 -10.21
CA GLY A 168 -6.44 -21.48 -11.67
C GLY A 168 -7.72 -22.17 -12.12
N LEU A 169 -8.66 -22.50 -11.22
CA LEU A 169 -9.98 -23.00 -11.57
C LEU A 169 -10.69 -22.00 -12.50
N GLN A 170 -11.21 -22.51 -13.62
CA GLN A 170 -11.94 -21.71 -14.59
C GLN A 170 -13.44 -21.90 -14.38
N HIS A 171 -14.21 -20.80 -14.30
CA HIS A 171 -15.68 -20.85 -14.20
C HIS A 171 -16.28 -19.53 -14.71
N PRO A 172 -17.47 -19.51 -15.37
CA PRO A 172 -18.08 -18.28 -15.88
C PRO A 172 -18.37 -17.21 -14.83
N SER A 173 -18.62 -17.60 -13.58
CA SER A 173 -18.83 -16.67 -12.46
C SER A 173 -17.52 -16.14 -11.86
N LEU A 174 -16.38 -16.76 -12.16
CA LEU A 174 -15.07 -16.29 -11.73
C LEU A 174 -14.54 -15.24 -12.71
N PRO A 175 -13.74 -14.27 -12.24
CA PRO A 175 -13.04 -13.36 -13.13
C PRO A 175 -12.15 -14.16 -14.09
N PRO A 176 -12.14 -13.84 -15.40
CA PRO A 176 -11.27 -14.52 -16.34
C PRO A 176 -9.80 -14.15 -16.09
N PRO A 177 -8.83 -14.99 -16.51
CA PRO A 177 -7.43 -14.64 -16.51
C PRO A 177 -7.20 -13.33 -17.28
N PRO A 178 -6.47 -12.35 -16.72
CA PRO A 178 -6.30 -11.05 -17.34
C PRO A 178 -5.36 -11.17 -18.55
N THR A 179 -5.82 -10.73 -19.73
CA THR A 179 -5.04 -10.79 -20.96
C THR A 179 -3.88 -9.78 -20.94
N GLY A 180 -2.71 -10.18 -21.43
CA GLY A 180 -1.52 -9.31 -21.56
C GLY A 180 -0.69 -9.17 -20.29
N TRP A 181 -1.04 -9.89 -19.21
CA TRP A 181 -0.26 -9.98 -17.98
C TRP A 181 0.57 -11.25 -17.96
N ASP A 182 1.43 -11.38 -18.97
CA ASP A 182 2.27 -12.57 -19.11
C ASP A 182 3.21 -12.68 -17.90
N LEU A 183 3.30 -13.90 -17.36
CA LEU A 183 4.25 -14.18 -16.29
C LEU A 183 5.67 -14.01 -16.83
N PRO A 184 6.55 -13.34 -16.08
CA PRO A 184 7.95 -13.25 -16.47
C PRO A 184 8.54 -14.65 -16.57
N ARG A 185 9.18 -14.97 -17.70
CA ARG A 185 9.84 -16.26 -17.87
C ARG A 185 11.23 -16.23 -17.23
N PRO A 186 11.60 -17.24 -16.45
CA PRO A 186 12.94 -17.32 -15.89
C PRO A 186 14.02 -17.22 -16.97
N GLY A 187 14.97 -16.30 -16.81
CA GLY A 187 16.08 -16.08 -17.74
C GLY A 187 15.81 -15.05 -18.85
N GLU A 188 14.57 -14.63 -19.08
CA GLU A 188 14.29 -13.52 -19.99
C GLU A 188 14.64 -12.18 -19.34
N PRO A 189 15.13 -11.19 -20.13
CA PRO A 189 15.43 -9.87 -19.60
C PRO A 189 14.14 -9.19 -19.11
N LEU A 190 14.21 -8.59 -17.93
CA LEU A 190 13.12 -7.78 -17.40
C LEU A 190 13.12 -6.39 -18.04
N ALA A 191 11.95 -5.80 -18.15
CA ALA A 191 11.82 -4.40 -18.55
C ALA A 191 12.56 -3.48 -17.57
N PHE A 192 13.20 -2.44 -18.10
CA PHE A 192 13.85 -1.43 -17.28
C PHE A 192 12.82 -0.55 -16.56
N PRO A 193 13.17 0.10 -15.44
CA PRO A 193 12.25 0.96 -14.70
C PRO A 193 11.52 2.02 -15.55
N TRP A 194 12.19 2.62 -16.55
CA TRP A 194 11.61 3.62 -17.46
C TRP A 194 10.74 3.02 -18.58
N GLU A 195 10.74 1.69 -18.74
CA GLU A 195 9.87 0.96 -19.67
C GLU A 195 8.63 0.41 -18.95
N CYS A 196 8.55 0.59 -17.64
CA CYS A 196 7.47 0.11 -16.79
C CYS A 196 6.46 1.21 -16.48
N GLN A 197 5.20 0.83 -16.40
CA GLN A 197 4.16 1.62 -15.74
C GLN A 197 4.02 1.15 -14.29
N LEU A 198 4.11 2.07 -13.33
CA LEU A 198 3.80 1.78 -11.93
C LEU A 198 2.29 1.67 -11.69
N ASN A 199 1.91 0.80 -10.76
CA ASN A 199 0.58 0.77 -10.18
C ASN A 199 0.24 2.13 -9.55
N ARG A 200 -1.01 2.58 -9.69
CA ARG A 200 -1.52 3.84 -9.11
C ARG A 200 -1.22 4.00 -7.61
N TYR A 201 -1.24 2.92 -6.84
CA TYR A 201 -0.99 2.93 -5.40
C TYR A 201 0.48 3.21 -5.07
N LEU A 202 1.37 2.99 -6.03
CA LEU A 202 2.80 3.17 -5.89
C LEU A 202 3.32 4.40 -6.63
N LYS A 203 2.53 5.07 -7.48
CA LYS A 203 2.98 6.25 -8.21
C LYS A 203 3.31 7.39 -7.23
N ARG A 204 4.44 8.05 -7.43
CA ARG A 204 4.80 9.28 -6.70
C ARG A 204 3.75 10.37 -6.92
N ALA A 205 3.30 11.00 -5.85
CA ALA A 205 2.63 12.30 -5.93
C ALA A 205 3.68 13.41 -6.09
N VAL A 206 3.66 14.12 -7.22
CA VAL A 206 4.53 15.28 -7.46
C VAL A 206 4.11 16.47 -6.58
N SER A 207 2.82 16.59 -6.30
CA SER A 207 2.22 17.63 -5.47
C SER A 207 1.00 17.08 -4.72
N GLY A 208 0.71 17.65 -3.56
CA GLY A 208 -0.47 17.29 -2.77
C GLY A 208 -0.29 15.99 -1.99
N PHE A 209 -1.41 15.31 -1.75
CA PHE A 209 -1.42 14.07 -0.98
C PHE A 209 -0.90 12.90 -1.83
N ALA A 210 -0.19 11.98 -1.17
CA ALA A 210 0.16 10.72 -1.79
C ALA A 210 -1.11 9.94 -2.18
N PRO A 211 -1.07 9.10 -3.22
CA PRO A 211 -2.22 8.24 -3.56
C PRO A 211 -2.61 7.31 -2.41
N VAL A 212 -1.63 6.96 -1.58
CA VAL A 212 -1.78 6.09 -0.44
C VAL A 212 -1.29 6.80 0.82
N TYR A 213 -2.13 6.84 1.84
CA TYR A 213 -1.77 7.24 3.19
C TYR A 213 -1.34 5.99 3.98
N TRP A 214 -0.04 5.88 4.22
CA TRP A 214 0.56 4.75 4.93
C TRP A 214 1.81 5.19 5.69
N ASN A 215 1.83 4.93 7.00
CA ASN A 215 3.00 5.13 7.85
C ASN A 215 3.84 3.84 7.86
N ILE A 216 5.10 3.93 7.46
CA ILE A 216 6.01 2.78 7.34
C ILE A 216 6.26 2.09 8.69
N GLN A 217 6.15 2.84 9.80
CA GLN A 217 6.37 2.30 11.15
C GLN A 217 5.30 1.29 11.57
N THR A 218 4.05 1.42 11.09
CA THR A 218 2.94 0.60 11.60
C THR A 218 2.97 -0.86 11.12
N GLY A 219 3.95 -1.27 10.31
CA GLY A 219 4.14 -2.65 9.85
C GLY A 219 2.93 -3.22 9.11
N LEU A 220 2.96 -4.48 8.66
CA LEU A 220 1.78 -5.16 8.07
C LEU A 220 1.24 -6.29 8.97
N LYS A 221 1.88 -6.51 10.13
CA LYS A 221 1.70 -7.73 10.94
C LYS A 221 0.53 -7.68 11.92
N SER A 222 0.05 -6.49 12.31
CA SER A 222 -0.93 -6.38 13.39
C SER A 222 -2.39 -6.56 12.95
N GLY A 223 -2.68 -6.84 11.68
CA GLY A 223 -4.06 -6.88 11.16
C GLY A 223 -4.82 -5.53 11.23
N THR A 224 -4.24 -4.53 11.90
CA THR A 224 -4.76 -3.18 12.13
C THR A 224 -4.11 -2.13 11.24
N THR A 225 -3.03 -2.48 10.52
CA THR A 225 -2.39 -1.53 9.62
C THR A 225 -3.25 -1.35 8.38
N MET A 226 -4.04 -0.30 8.40
CA MET A 226 -4.81 0.13 7.25
C MET A 226 -3.93 0.98 6.35
N ILE A 227 -3.65 0.45 5.16
CA ILE A 227 -3.15 1.25 4.05
C ILE A 227 -4.36 1.89 3.41
N LEU A 228 -4.45 3.22 3.43
CA LEU A 228 -5.61 3.94 2.95
C LEU A 228 -5.31 4.52 1.57
N TYR A 229 -6.22 4.36 0.62
CA TYR A 229 -6.21 5.09 -0.65
C TYR A 229 -6.97 6.41 -0.49
N GLY A 230 -6.40 7.49 -1.04
CA GLY A 230 -6.90 8.84 -0.87
C GLY A 230 -6.06 9.66 0.12
N GLY A 231 -6.25 10.99 0.09
CA GLY A 231 -5.59 11.90 1.02
C GLY A 231 -6.34 12.03 2.35
N PRO A 232 -5.71 12.58 3.40
CA PRO A 232 -6.34 12.87 4.70
C PRO A 232 -7.55 13.81 4.60
N ASN A 233 -7.62 14.64 3.56
CA ASN A 233 -8.75 15.54 3.29
C ASN A 233 -9.77 14.96 2.30
N ASP A 234 -9.55 13.74 1.81
CA ASP A 234 -10.46 13.02 0.93
C ASP A 234 -10.98 11.76 1.64
N ILE A 235 -11.89 11.09 0.97
CA ILE A 235 -12.51 9.85 1.42
C ILE A 235 -11.42 8.76 1.41
N SER A 236 -10.86 8.51 2.60
CA SER A 236 -9.85 7.48 2.81
C SER A 236 -10.48 6.09 2.78
N ILE A 237 -10.10 5.28 1.79
CA ILE A 237 -10.64 3.93 1.58
C ILE A 237 -9.55 2.91 1.92
N PRO A 238 -9.75 2.00 2.88
CA PRO A 238 -8.79 0.95 3.14
C PRO A 238 -8.55 0.08 1.90
N LEU A 239 -7.29 -0.13 1.55
CA LEU A 239 -6.91 -1.09 0.52
C LEU A 239 -7.28 -2.51 0.97
N THR A 240 -8.05 -3.20 0.14
CA THR A 240 -8.44 -4.57 0.38
C THR A 240 -7.30 -5.55 0.05
N PRO A 241 -7.39 -6.82 0.48
CA PRO A 241 -6.47 -7.85 0.02
C PRO A 241 -6.39 -7.97 -1.51
N ALA A 242 -7.48 -7.66 -2.23
CA ALA A 242 -7.50 -7.64 -3.69
C ALA A 242 -6.68 -6.47 -4.27
N ASP A 243 -6.83 -5.26 -3.72
CA ASP A 243 -6.03 -4.09 -4.12
C ASP A 243 -4.53 -4.33 -3.93
N LEU A 244 -4.15 -4.92 -2.80
CA LEU A 244 -2.77 -5.27 -2.48
C LEU A 244 -2.21 -6.40 -3.36
N ALA A 245 -3.08 -7.18 -4.01
CA ALA A 245 -2.71 -8.21 -4.96
C ALA A 245 -2.61 -7.71 -6.40
N GLU A 246 -2.96 -6.45 -6.68
CA GLU A 246 -2.65 -5.83 -7.97
C GLU A 246 -1.13 -5.91 -8.23
N PRO A 247 -0.68 -6.04 -9.50
CA PRO A 247 0.72 -5.98 -9.85
C PRO A 247 1.32 -4.63 -9.47
N ALA A 248 2.60 -4.60 -9.11
CA ALA A 248 3.31 -3.34 -8.83
C ALA A 248 3.66 -2.59 -10.12
N THR A 249 3.87 -3.32 -11.22
CA THR A 249 4.27 -2.76 -12.52
C THR A 249 3.59 -3.47 -13.69
N TYR A 250 3.54 -2.78 -14.83
CA TYR A 250 3.29 -3.36 -16.15
C TYR A 250 4.44 -2.99 -17.10
N PRO A 251 5.12 -3.96 -17.75
CA PRO A 251 4.92 -5.41 -17.58
C PRO A 251 5.29 -5.89 -16.16
N LEU A 252 4.97 -7.15 -15.84
CA LEU A 252 5.31 -7.76 -14.56
C LEU A 252 6.83 -7.82 -14.38
N LEU A 253 7.32 -7.40 -13.21
CA LEU A 253 8.72 -7.55 -12.83
C LEU A 253 8.85 -8.63 -11.77
N THR A 254 9.91 -9.43 -11.81
CA THR A 254 10.25 -10.35 -10.71
C THR A 254 11.18 -9.73 -9.68
N HIS A 255 11.89 -8.67 -10.06
CA HIS A 255 12.85 -7.97 -9.22
C HIS A 255 12.65 -6.45 -9.36
N MET A 256 12.64 -5.74 -8.24
CA MET A 256 12.55 -4.27 -8.19
C MET A 256 13.59 -3.76 -7.21
N TYR A 257 14.60 -3.06 -7.72
CA TYR A 257 15.68 -2.53 -6.89
C TYR A 257 15.38 -1.11 -6.44
N ILE A 258 15.19 -0.91 -5.13
CA ILE A 258 15.05 0.39 -4.51
C ILE A 258 16.45 0.92 -4.20
N SER A 259 16.90 1.84 -5.04
CA SER A 259 18.27 2.35 -5.10
C SER A 259 18.50 3.60 -4.25
N ALA A 260 17.43 4.33 -3.91
CA ALA A 260 17.50 5.59 -3.20
C ALA A 260 16.20 5.89 -2.42
N VAL A 261 16.30 6.84 -1.49
CA VAL A 261 15.16 7.43 -0.77
C VAL A 261 15.22 8.95 -0.91
N ALA A 262 14.12 9.57 -1.33
CA ALA A 262 14.09 10.99 -1.72
C ALA A 262 14.06 12.00 -0.56
N CYS A 263 14.45 11.59 0.65
CA CYS A 263 14.33 12.40 1.86
C CYS A 263 15.69 12.71 2.52
N THR A 264 16.80 12.29 1.90
CA THR A 264 18.09 12.20 2.59
C THR A 264 19.20 12.86 1.78
N ASP A 265 19.75 13.95 2.31
CA ASP A 265 20.85 14.69 1.69
C ASP A 265 22.17 13.89 1.64
N ALA A 266 22.29 12.83 2.46
CA ALA A 266 23.51 12.05 2.65
C ALA A 266 23.59 10.77 1.80
N GLY A 267 22.65 10.56 0.87
CA GLY A 267 22.53 9.32 0.11
C GLY A 267 21.97 8.18 0.96
N PHE A 268 21.15 7.33 0.35
CA PHE A 268 20.49 6.23 1.05
C PHE A 268 21.38 4.97 1.08
N PRO A 269 21.84 4.51 2.25
CA PRO A 269 22.81 3.41 2.32
C PRO A 269 22.17 2.03 2.21
N TRP A 270 20.89 1.89 2.58
CA TRP A 270 20.22 0.59 2.68
C TRP A 270 19.37 0.27 1.46
N LYS A 271 20.03 0.25 0.30
CA LYS A 271 19.42 -0.20 -0.96
C LYS A 271 18.92 -1.63 -0.78
N PHE A 272 17.75 -1.93 -1.32
CA PHE A 272 17.11 -3.24 -1.16
C PHE A 272 16.37 -3.65 -2.41
N MET A 273 16.06 -4.94 -2.49
CA MET A 273 15.39 -5.54 -3.64
C MET A 273 14.07 -6.15 -3.20
N VAL A 274 13.00 -5.84 -3.91
CA VAL A 274 11.72 -6.55 -3.83
C VAL A 274 11.81 -7.72 -4.81
N VAL A 275 11.48 -8.93 -4.37
CA VAL A 275 11.59 -10.15 -5.18
C VAL A 275 10.29 -10.92 -5.13
N ASN A 276 9.74 -11.24 -6.30
CA ASN A 276 8.64 -12.18 -6.44
C ASN A 276 8.74 -12.88 -7.81
N PRO A 277 9.10 -14.18 -7.85
CA PRO A 277 9.24 -14.92 -9.12
C PRO A 277 7.97 -14.97 -9.97
N ALA A 278 6.80 -14.81 -9.36
CA ALA A 278 5.51 -14.79 -10.04
C ALA A 278 5.08 -13.39 -10.55
N GLY A 279 5.90 -12.37 -10.34
CA GLY A 279 5.56 -10.98 -10.58
C GLY A 279 5.26 -10.24 -9.26
N ILE A 280 5.95 -9.12 -9.06
CA ILE A 280 5.86 -8.27 -7.88
C ILE A 280 4.48 -7.63 -7.81
N ARG A 281 3.86 -7.73 -6.63
CA ARG A 281 2.57 -7.14 -6.29
C ARG A 281 2.75 -5.90 -5.44
N VAL A 282 1.70 -5.09 -5.33
CA VAL A 282 1.67 -3.91 -4.45
C VAL A 282 2.03 -4.28 -3.00
N ARG A 283 1.49 -5.39 -2.49
CA ARG A 283 1.82 -5.92 -1.15
C ARG A 283 3.31 -6.17 -0.95
N ASP A 284 3.98 -6.71 -1.97
CA ASP A 284 5.40 -7.11 -1.86
C ASP A 284 6.29 -5.89 -1.66
N VAL A 285 5.96 -4.77 -2.35
CA VAL A 285 6.68 -3.50 -2.21
C VAL A 285 6.54 -2.94 -0.79
N PHE A 286 5.33 -2.92 -0.24
CA PHE A 286 5.10 -2.47 1.14
C PHE A 286 5.80 -3.38 2.16
N ALA A 287 5.70 -4.70 1.98
CA ALA A 287 6.34 -5.67 2.86
C ALA A 287 7.87 -5.54 2.85
N ALA A 288 8.50 -5.43 1.67
CA ALA A 288 9.94 -5.24 1.55
C ALA A 288 10.41 -3.90 2.14
N THR A 289 9.60 -2.85 2.00
CA THR A 289 9.87 -1.53 2.62
C THR A 289 9.87 -1.65 4.14
N ILE A 290 8.86 -2.31 4.72
CA ILE A 290 8.79 -2.55 6.17
C ILE A 290 9.99 -3.39 6.62
N ASP A 291 10.28 -4.49 5.95
CA ASP A 291 11.41 -5.36 6.31
C ASP A 291 12.71 -4.57 6.32
N ASN A 292 12.97 -3.77 5.27
CA ASN A 292 14.18 -2.98 5.18
C ASN A 292 14.28 -1.94 6.32
N PHE A 293 13.23 -1.20 6.61
CA PHE A 293 13.24 -0.12 7.60
C PHE A 293 13.12 -0.60 9.05
N SER A 294 12.65 -1.83 9.27
CA SER A 294 12.57 -2.45 10.59
C SER A 294 13.90 -2.97 11.12
N ARG A 295 14.93 -3.09 10.27
CA ARG A 295 16.25 -3.59 10.70
C ARG A 295 16.97 -2.57 11.57
N HIS A 296 17.73 -3.07 12.53
CA HIS A 296 18.64 -2.27 13.33
C HIS A 296 19.79 -1.69 12.50
N VAL A 297 20.27 -0.53 12.93
CA VAL A 297 21.44 0.13 12.37
C VAL A 297 22.67 -0.34 13.12
N PHE A 298 23.71 -0.74 12.38
CA PHE A 298 24.98 -1.09 13.00
C PHE A 298 25.71 0.17 13.49
N ARG A 299 26.48 0.04 14.57
CA ARG A 299 27.27 1.16 15.12
C ARG A 299 28.17 1.81 14.07
N SER A 300 28.80 1.00 13.22
CA SER A 300 29.66 1.46 12.12
C SER A 300 28.92 2.21 11.00
N GLU A 301 27.62 1.99 10.83
CA GLU A 301 26.77 2.77 9.93
C GLU A 301 26.39 4.09 10.59
N TYR A 302 25.96 4.04 11.85
CA TYR A 302 25.57 5.19 12.66
C TYR A 302 26.71 6.22 12.78
N ASP A 303 27.94 5.77 13.04
CA ASP A 303 29.10 6.64 13.19
C ASP A 303 29.48 7.40 11.90
N LYS A 304 29.00 6.95 10.73
CA LYS A 304 29.21 7.64 9.44
C LYS A 304 28.20 8.75 9.19
N TRP A 305 27.13 8.82 9.98
CA TRP A 305 26.11 9.85 9.81
C TRP A 305 26.62 11.20 10.30
N THR A 306 26.09 12.27 9.72
CA THR A 306 26.27 13.62 10.25
C THR A 306 25.69 13.72 11.66
N SER A 307 26.28 14.54 12.53
CA SER A 307 25.81 14.71 13.91
C SER A 307 24.33 15.11 14.03
N ASP A 308 23.81 15.89 13.07
CA ASP A 308 22.39 16.27 13.06
C ASP A 308 21.48 15.06 12.81
N ARG A 309 21.88 14.17 11.91
CA ARG A 309 21.15 12.93 11.61
C ARG A 309 21.19 11.96 12.79
N GLN A 310 22.33 11.86 13.47
CA GLN A 310 22.50 11.07 14.69
C GLN A 310 21.52 11.50 15.78
N LYS A 311 21.53 12.80 16.13
CA LYS A 311 20.61 13.38 17.12
C LYS A 311 19.14 13.17 16.76
N CYS A 312 18.84 13.35 15.49
CA CYS A 312 17.47 13.18 14.99
C CYS A 312 16.99 11.72 15.11
N ALA A 313 17.82 10.76 14.71
CA ALA A 313 17.50 9.34 14.86
C ALA A 313 17.39 8.92 16.33
N GLU A 314 18.24 9.46 17.21
CA GLU A 314 18.13 9.23 18.66
C GLU A 314 16.82 9.76 19.23
N LEU A 315 16.34 10.91 18.75
CA LEU A 315 15.04 11.47 19.14
C LEU A 315 13.89 10.54 18.72
N GLU A 316 13.86 10.13 17.45
CA GLU A 316 12.82 9.21 16.95
C GLU A 316 12.86 7.86 17.68
N TRP A 317 14.05 7.32 17.93
CA TRP A 317 14.23 6.12 18.72
C TRP A 317 13.69 6.28 20.16
N ALA A 318 13.96 7.41 20.81
CA ALA A 318 13.43 7.71 22.14
C ALA A 318 11.90 7.82 22.15
N LEU A 319 11.28 8.37 21.10
CA LEU A 319 9.82 8.44 20.95
C LEU A 319 9.18 7.05 20.85
N ARG A 320 9.92 6.04 20.36
CA ARG A 320 9.48 4.64 20.32
C ARG A 320 9.75 3.87 21.62
N GLY A 321 10.05 4.55 22.73
CA GLY A 321 10.36 3.93 24.03
C GLY A 321 11.86 3.79 24.31
N GLY A 322 12.72 4.03 23.32
CA GLY A 322 14.17 4.18 23.52
C GLY A 322 14.81 3.01 24.29
N PRO A 323 15.74 3.29 25.23
CA PRO A 323 16.40 2.26 26.04
C PRO A 323 15.44 1.39 26.88
N GLN A 324 14.24 1.88 27.18
CA GLN A 324 13.31 1.18 28.07
C GLN A 324 12.79 -0.11 27.43
N GLU A 325 12.60 -0.11 26.11
CA GLU A 325 12.19 -1.30 25.37
C GLU A 325 13.38 -2.19 24.97
N GLN A 326 14.62 -1.79 25.29
CA GLN A 326 15.86 -2.41 24.81
C GLN A 326 15.91 -2.59 23.28
N ASP A 327 15.07 -1.86 22.55
CA ASP A 327 15.07 -1.86 21.10
C ASP A 327 16.18 -0.92 20.63
N GLY A 328 17.06 -1.36 19.75
CA GLY A 328 18.10 -0.47 19.21
C GLY A 328 17.55 0.55 18.21
N ILE A 329 18.42 1.46 17.74
CA ILE A 329 18.11 2.35 16.61
C ILE A 329 17.86 1.51 15.37
N ARG A 330 16.76 1.77 14.68
CA ARG A 330 16.33 1.13 13.44
C ARG A 330 16.56 2.05 12.25
N ARG A 331 16.58 1.49 11.05
CA ARG A 331 16.76 2.24 9.80
C ARG A 331 15.62 3.24 9.57
N LEU A 332 14.42 3.01 10.11
CA LEU A 332 13.34 3.99 10.07
C LEU A 332 13.65 5.26 10.87
N ASP A 333 14.39 5.18 11.98
CA ASP A 333 14.72 6.34 12.81
C ASP A 333 15.61 7.34 12.05
N TYR A 334 16.40 6.83 11.10
CA TYR A 334 17.16 7.65 10.17
C TYR A 334 16.29 8.61 9.35
N LEU A 335 15.00 8.29 9.16
CA LEU A 335 14.07 9.13 8.38
C LEU A 335 13.57 10.35 9.13
N CYS A 336 13.88 10.53 10.43
CA CYS A 336 13.59 11.79 11.14
C CYS A 336 12.10 12.17 11.12
N GLY A 337 11.21 11.23 11.41
CA GLY A 337 9.76 11.44 11.39
C GLY A 337 9.14 11.51 9.99
N GLN A 338 9.94 11.39 8.92
CA GLN A 338 9.45 11.33 7.54
C GLN A 338 9.04 9.89 7.19
N LEU A 339 7.98 9.42 7.87
CA LEU A 339 7.59 8.02 7.88
C LEU A 339 6.43 7.69 6.94
N TYR A 340 5.84 8.69 6.28
CA TYR A 340 4.72 8.47 5.37
C TYR A 340 5.19 8.17 3.96
N PHE A 341 4.70 7.07 3.39
CA PHE A 341 4.96 6.71 2.01
C PHE A 341 4.36 7.74 1.05
N ARG A 342 5.17 8.22 0.09
CA ARG A 342 4.76 9.21 -0.91
C ARG A 342 4.83 8.68 -2.36
N GLY A 343 5.19 7.41 -2.52
CA GLY A 343 5.26 6.71 -3.81
C GLY A 343 6.67 6.32 -4.24
N LEU A 344 6.75 5.81 -5.47
CA LEU A 344 7.95 5.40 -6.18
C LEU A 344 8.08 6.17 -7.50
N GLU A 345 9.31 6.35 -7.93
CA GLU A 345 9.66 6.85 -9.26
C GLU A 345 10.91 6.12 -9.76
N TYR A 346 11.11 6.03 -11.07
CA TYR A 346 12.38 5.52 -11.58
C TYR A 346 13.50 6.50 -11.25
N ASN A 347 14.70 5.99 -10.99
CA ASN A 347 15.86 6.82 -10.74
C ASN A 347 16.41 7.36 -12.07
N PRO A 348 16.56 8.69 -12.26
CA PRO A 348 17.11 9.27 -13.48
C PRO A 348 18.51 8.75 -13.86
N ASP A 349 19.29 8.29 -12.88
CA ASP A 349 20.60 7.66 -13.09
C ASP A 349 20.52 6.22 -13.62
N ARG A 350 19.31 5.69 -13.83
CA ARG A 350 19.02 4.34 -14.34
C ARG A 350 19.45 3.20 -13.42
N THR A 351 19.73 3.47 -12.15
CA THR A 351 20.18 2.44 -11.20
C THR A 351 19.03 1.65 -10.57
N GLY A 352 17.79 2.13 -10.64
CA GLY A 352 16.63 1.44 -10.06
C GLY A 352 15.46 2.38 -9.83
N TRP A 353 14.80 2.22 -8.68
CA TRP A 353 13.68 3.05 -8.23
C TRP A 353 14.10 3.92 -7.04
N ILE A 354 13.45 5.05 -6.89
CA ILE A 354 13.55 5.97 -5.75
C ILE A 354 12.28 5.84 -4.93
N LEU A 355 12.43 5.60 -3.64
CA LEU A 355 11.32 5.62 -2.68
C LEU A 355 11.13 7.03 -2.12
N TYR A 356 9.92 7.57 -2.24
CA TYR A 356 9.57 8.86 -1.67
C TYR A 356 8.89 8.64 -0.32
N VAL A 357 9.39 9.34 0.69
CA VAL A 357 8.81 9.41 2.03
C VAL A 357 8.68 10.87 2.44
N GLY A 358 7.76 11.16 3.35
CA GLY A 358 7.55 12.51 3.84
C GLY A 358 6.92 12.54 5.24
N SER A 359 6.71 13.75 5.74
CA SER A 359 5.84 14.02 6.89
C SER A 359 4.41 13.66 6.52
N GLU A 360 3.54 13.62 7.52
CA GLU A 360 2.10 13.44 7.32
C GLU A 360 1.49 14.55 6.44
N TRP A 361 2.09 15.75 6.45
CA TRP A 361 1.64 16.95 5.76
C TRP A 361 2.67 17.42 4.75
#